data_AF-A0A365H0F8-F1
#
_entry.id   AF-A0A365H0F8-F1
#
_cell.length_a   1.000
_cell.length_b   1.000
_cell.length_c   1.000
_cell.angle_alpha   90.00
_cell.angle_beta   90.00
_cell.angle_gamma   90.00
#
_symmetry.space_group_name_H-M   'P 1'
#
loop_
_entity.id
_entity.type
_entity.pdbx_description
1 polymer ?
#
loop_
_entity_poly.entity_id
_entity_poly.type
_entity_poly.pdbx_seq_one_letter_code
_entity_poly.pdbx_strand_id
1 'polypeptide(L)'
;MGLLLIDTSAEVLPGLRDIDDLYLVRSSIERMGDDRYRISGYAPETVIPELEARGCTVQVLMTSQDIDHFNDDVATAIAPPDDTPPES
;
A
#
# COMPACT_ATOMS: atom_id res chain seq x y z
N MET A 1 0.05 -7.79 4.13
CA MET A 1 -0.50 -6.43 3.99
C MET A 1 -0.24 -5.99 2.56
N GLY A 2 -1.23 -5.49 1.81
CA GLY A 2 -1.11 -5.13 0.38
C GLY A 2 -0.84 -3.64 0.16
N LEU A 3 -0.60 -3.25 -1.10
CA LEU A 3 -0.51 -1.85 -1.53
C LEU A 3 -1.74 -1.48 -2.36
N LEU A 4 -2.45 -0.46 -1.89
CA LEU A 4 -3.67 0.06 -2.51
C LEU A 4 -3.40 1.45 -3.08
N LEU A 5 -4.07 1.76 -4.19
CA LEU A 5 -4.26 3.10 -4.70
C LEU A 5 -5.70 3.52 -4.43
N ILE A 6 -5.88 4.65 -3.75
CA ILE A 6 -7.18 5.10 -3.24
C ILE A 6 -7.49 6.45 -3.87
N ASP A 7 -8.56 6.50 -4.65
CA ASP A 7 -9.12 7.74 -5.19
C ASP A 7 -10.30 8.17 -4.33
N THR A 8 -10.23 9.38 -3.78
CA THR A 8 -11.19 9.89 -2.80
C THR A 8 -11.51 11.37 -3.03
N SER A 9 -12.52 11.90 -2.34
CA SER A 9 -12.83 13.34 -2.32
C SER A 9 -12.23 14.02 -1.08
N ALA A 10 -12.12 15.34 -1.09
CA ALA A 10 -11.70 16.12 0.07
C ALA A 10 -12.57 15.87 1.32
N GLU A 11 -13.86 15.61 1.12
CA GLU A 11 -14.83 15.37 2.20
C GLU A 11 -14.56 14.04 2.94
N VAL A 12 -14.13 13.01 2.20
CA VAL A 12 -13.89 11.66 2.74
C VAL A 12 -12.48 11.54 3.33
N LEU A 13 -11.51 12.29 2.80
CA LEU A 13 -10.09 12.22 3.15
C LEU A 13 -9.80 12.28 4.68
N PRO A 14 -10.45 13.14 5.50
CA PRO A 14 -10.22 13.16 6.95
C PRO A 14 -10.59 11.84 7.63
N GLY A 15 -11.69 11.21 7.21
CA GLY A 15 -12.21 9.99 7.81
C GLY A 15 -11.42 8.74 7.47
N LEU A 16 -10.53 8.79 6.46
CA LEU A 16 -9.67 7.66 6.13
C LEU A 16 -8.66 7.33 7.24
N ARG A 17 -8.37 8.27 8.14
CA ARG A 17 -7.50 8.03 9.29
C ARG A 17 -8.16 7.19 10.39
N ASP A 18 -9.48 7.05 10.33
CA ASP A 18 -10.26 6.31 11.32
C ASP A 18 -10.47 4.84 10.91
N ILE A 19 -9.87 4.40 9.80
CA ILE A 19 -9.94 3.03 9.33
C ILE A 19 -8.79 2.24 9.95
N ASP A 20 -9.13 1.20 10.70
CA ASP A 20 -8.15 0.31 11.31
C ASP A 20 -7.30 -0.38 10.23
N ASP A 21 -6.01 -0.58 10.53
CA ASP A 21 -5.02 -1.21 9.65
C ASP A 21 -4.78 -0.51 8.30
N LEU A 22 -5.27 0.73 8.11
CA LEU A 22 -4.96 1.55 6.94
C LEU A 22 -3.81 2.53 7.24
N TYR A 23 -2.67 2.30 6.60
CA TYR A 23 -1.55 3.23 6.63
C TYR A 23 -1.42 4.02 5.32
N LEU A 24 -1.75 5.32 5.38
CA LEU A 24 -1.67 6.21 4.23
C LEU A 24 -0.24 6.73 3.98
N VAL A 25 0.25 6.61 2.75
CA VAL A 25 1.58 7.08 2.34
C VAL A 25 1.50 8.56 1.98
N ARG A 26 1.79 9.44 2.94
CA ARG A 26 1.65 10.91 2.77
C ARG A 26 2.40 11.49 1.57
N SER A 27 3.56 10.93 1.21
CA SER A 27 4.36 11.37 0.07
C SER A 27 3.74 11.02 -1.29
N SER A 28 2.72 10.15 -1.32
CA SER A 28 2.01 9.74 -2.55
C SER A 28 0.75 10.56 -2.83
N ILE A 29 0.43 11.55 -1.97
CA ILE A 29 -0.79 12.34 -2.14
C ILE A 29 -0.68 13.18 -3.41
N GLU A 30 -1.61 12.95 -4.32
CA GLU A 30 -1.76 13.68 -5.57
C GLU A 30 -3.15 14.33 -5.62
N ARG A 31 -3.20 15.61 -6.01
CA ARG A 31 -4.46 16.32 -6.23
C ARG A 31 -4.85 16.19 -7.70
N MET A 32 -5.98 15.56 -7.99
CA MET A 32 -6.40 15.20 -9.35
C MET A 32 -7.24 16.29 -10.05
N GLY A 33 -7.69 17.32 -9.31
CA GLY A 33 -8.68 18.31 -9.77
C GLY A 33 -10.07 18.03 -9.18
N ASP A 34 -11.00 18.98 -9.30
CA ASP A 34 -12.40 18.84 -8.86
C ASP A 34 -12.58 18.28 -7.43
N ASP A 35 -11.71 18.71 -6.52
CA ASP A 35 -11.69 18.30 -5.12
C ASP A 35 -11.46 16.79 -4.88
N ARG A 36 -10.84 16.13 -5.86
CA ARG A 36 -10.42 14.73 -5.81
C ARG A 36 -8.94 14.59 -5.48
N TYR A 37 -8.63 13.52 -4.75
CA TYR A 37 -7.29 13.14 -4.33
C TYR A 37 -7.04 11.69 -4.66
N ARG A 38 -5.79 11.39 -4.99
CA ARG A 38 -5.26 10.04 -5.13
C ARG A 38 -4.17 9.85 -4.08
N ILE A 39 -4.20 8.73 -3.39
CA ILE A 39 -3.23 8.41 -2.34
C ILE A 39 -2.97 6.91 -2.32
N SER A 40 -1.71 6.53 -2.17
CA SER A 40 -1.33 5.15 -1.89
C SER A 40 -1.47 4.83 -0.40
N GLY A 41 -1.86 3.60 -0.08
CA GLY A 41 -1.94 3.13 1.29
C GLY A 41 -1.58 1.65 1.42
N TYR A 42 -1.00 1.28 2.56
CA TYR A 42 -0.81 -0.11 2.94
C TYR A 42 -1.98 -0.55 3.83
N ALA A 43 -2.63 -1.64 3.46
CA ALA A 43 -3.74 -2.23 4.23
C ALA A 43 -3.96 -3.69 3.81
N PRO A 44 -4.62 -4.51 4.65
CA PRO A 44 -5.20 -5.76 4.19
C PRO A 44 -6.36 -5.49 3.21
N GLU A 45 -6.57 -6.40 2.25
CA GLU A 45 -7.63 -6.27 1.24
C GLU A 45 -9.04 -6.29 1.87
N THR A 46 -9.17 -6.77 3.11
CA THR A 46 -10.40 -6.74 3.90
C THR A 46 -10.90 -5.32 4.21
N VAL A 47 -10.05 -4.30 4.08
CA VAL A 47 -10.41 -2.89 4.29
C VAL A 47 -11.08 -2.28 3.04
N ILE A 48 -10.94 -2.90 1.86
CA ILE A 48 -11.48 -2.37 0.60
C ILE A 48 -13.00 -2.11 0.65
N PRO A 49 -13.85 -3.04 1.16
CA PRO A 49 -15.28 -2.79 1.23
C PRO A 49 -15.66 -1.59 2.10
N GLU A 50 -14.90 -1.32 3.17
CA GLU A 50 -15.13 -0.15 4.03
C GLU A 50 -14.74 1.15 3.31
N LEU A 51 -13.61 1.14 2.59
CA LEU A 51 -13.19 2.27 1.76
C LEU A 51 -14.23 2.59 0.68
N GLU A 52 -14.74 1.58 -0.01
CA GLU A 52 -15.77 1.74 -1.03
C GLU A 52 -17.10 2.23 -0.44
N ALA A 53 -17.50 1.72 0.74
CA ALA A 53 -18.70 2.18 1.45
C ALA A 53 -18.61 3.67 1.86
N ARG A 54 -17.40 4.18 2.08
CA ARG A 54 -17.13 5.60 2.36
C ARG A 54 -17.03 6.46 1.09
N GLY A 55 -17.15 5.87 -0.10
CA GLY A 55 -17.15 6.57 -1.39
C GLY A 55 -15.77 6.67 -2.07
N CYS A 56 -14.79 5.89 -1.63
CA CYS A 56 -13.52 5.76 -2.32
C CYS A 56 -13.63 4.81 -3.52
N THR A 57 -12.77 5.00 -4.50
CA THR A 57 -12.46 3.98 -5.51
C THR A 57 -11.09 3.41 -5.18
N VAL A 58 -10.97 2.09 -5.11
CA VAL A 58 -9.74 1.43 -4.70
C VAL A 58 -9.23 0.53 -5.82
N GLN A 59 -7.94 0.62 -6.10
CA GLN A 59 -7.22 -0.29 -6.97
C GLN A 59 -6.13 -1.00 -6.16
N VAL A 60 -6.08 -2.33 -6.24
CA VAL A 60 -4.98 -3.10 -5.65
C VAL A 60 -3.79 -3.02 -6.61
N LEU A 61 -2.68 -2.43 -6.16
CA LEU A 61 -1.43 -2.36 -6.91
C LEU A 61 -0.56 -3.60 -6.67
N MET A 62 -0.53 -4.07 -5.42
CA MET A 62 0.13 -5.31 -5.02
C MET A 62 -0.73 -5.98 -3.95
N THR A 63 -1.01 -7.27 -4.12
CA THR A 63 -1.69 -8.04 -3.08
C THR A 63 -0.78 -8.23 -1.88
N SER A 64 -1.35 -8.67 -0.77
CA SER A 64 -0.55 -9.07 0.39
C SER A 64 0.49 -10.14 0.06
N GLN A 65 0.13 -11.10 -0.79
CA GLN A 65 1.03 -12.17 -1.23
C GLN A 65 2.15 -11.64 -2.15
N ASP A 66 1.86 -10.68 -3.03
CA ASP A 66 2.86 -10.08 -3.91
C ASP A 66 3.90 -9.27 -3.12
N ILE A 67 3.48 -8.61 -2.04
CA ILE A 67 4.38 -7.86 -1.16
C ILE A 67 5.32 -8.81 -0.41
N ASP A 68 4.83 -9.95 0.07
CA ASP A 68 5.68 -10.93 0.75
C ASP A 68 6.74 -11.47 -0.21
N HIS A 69 6.35 -11.83 -1.45
CA HIS A 69 7.30 -12.29 -2.46
C HIS A 69 8.32 -11.21 -2.85
N PHE A 70 7.87 -9.97 -3.06
CA PHE A 70 8.74 -8.85 -3.37
C PHE A 70 9.75 -8.58 -2.25
N ASN A 71 9.33 -8.68 -0.99
CA ASN A 71 10.23 -8.50 0.14
C ASN A 71 11.29 -9.60 0.22
N ASP A 72 10.92 -10.85 -0.07
CA ASP A 72 11.87 -11.96 -0.12
C ASP A 72 12.92 -11.78 -1.23
N ASP A 73 12.48 -11.35 -2.41
CA ASP A 73 13.37 -11.04 -3.55
C ASP A 73 14.33 -9.89 -3.21
N VAL A 74 13.81 -8.81 -2.62
CA VAL A 74 14.63 -7.66 -2.19
C VAL A 74 15.59 -8.07 -1.08
N ALA A 75 15.14 -8.83 -0.08
CA ALA A 75 15.99 -9.31 1.01
C ALA A 75 17.14 -10.17 0.48
N THR A 76 16.87 -11.03 -0.50
CA THR A 76 17.88 -11.83 -1.19
C THR A 76 18.87 -10.94 -1.96
N ALA A 77 18.38 -9.92 -2.66
CA ALA A 77 19.21 -9.04 -3.46
C ALA A 77 20.11 -8.10 -2.64
N ILE A 78 19.70 -7.71 -1.44
CA ILE A 78 20.48 -6.84 -0.54
C ILE A 78 21.34 -7.61 0.47
N ALA A 79 21.16 -8.94 0.56
CA ALA A 79 21.98 -9.77 1.42
C ALA A 79 23.46 -9.63 1.00
N PRO A 80 24.39 -9.51 1.96
CA PRO A 80 25.81 -9.51 1.64
C PRO A 80 26.16 -10.83 0.93
N PRO A 81 27.12 -10.83 -0.01
CA PRO A 81 27.57 -12.05 -0.64
C PRO A 81 28.03 -13.03 0.44
N ASP A 82 27.66 -14.29 0.28
CA ASP A 82 28.05 -15.37 1.18
C ASP A 82 29.55 -15.61 1.02
N ASP A 83 30.35 -15.01 1.90
CA ASP A 83 31.82 -15.14 1.94
C ASP A 83 32.27 -16.50 2.52
N THR A 84 31.35 -17.45 2.71
CA THR A 84 31.65 -18.77 3.22
C THR A 84 32.51 -19.53 2.20
N PRO A 85 33.81 -19.79 2.50
CA PRO A 85 34.65 -20.55 1.59
C PRO A 85 34.06 -21.96 1.43
N PRO A 86 34.07 -22.55 0.23
CA PRO A 86 33.70 -23.95 0.09
C PRO A 86 34.61 -24.80 0.99
N GLU A 87 34.00 -25.63 1.85
CA GLU A 87 34.75 -26.62 2.62
C GLU A 87 35.59 -27.47 1.65
N SER A 88 36.91 -27.41 1.84
CA SER A 88 37.90 -28.12 1.03
C SER A 88 38.07 -29.57 1.46
#